data_AF-A0A810MUK2-F1
#
_entry.id   AF-A0A810MUK2-F1
#
_cell.length_a   1.000
_cell.length_b   1.000
_cell.length_c   1.000
_cell.angle_alpha   90.00
_cell.angle_beta   90.00
_cell.angle_gamma   90.00
#
_symmetry.space_group_name_H-M   'P 1'
#
loop_
_entity.id
_entity.type
_entity.pdbx_description
1 polymer ?
#
loop_
_entity_poly.entity_id
_entity_poly.type
_entity_poly.pdbx_seq_one_letter_code
_entity_poly.pdbx_strand_id
1 'polypeptide(L)' 'MLFHVQRHDEVFPRDGQLALFDLLGSPDKELAGYPGGHAETRPTAVGRWREFVSRRLARST' A
#
# COMPACT_ATOMS: atom_id res chain seq x y z
N MET A 1 -1.63 -8.87 2.75
CA MET A 1 -0.72 -7.74 3.08
C MET A 1 -1.15 -6.53 2.27
N LEU A 2 -1.10 -5.30 2.80
CA LEU A 2 -1.39 -4.10 2.01
C LEU A 2 -0.10 -3.33 1.73
N PHE A 3 0.19 -3.07 0.47
CA PHE A 3 1.37 -2.33 0.01
C PHE A 3 0.95 -0.97 -0.53
N HIS A 4 1.37 0.11 0.14
CA HIS A 4 1.04 1.49 -0.24
C HIS A 4 2.13 2.04 -1.16
N VAL A 5 1.72 2.71 -2.24
CA VAL A 5 2.63 3.38 -3.18
C VAL A 5 2.23 4.82 -3.38
N GLN A 6 3.20 5.72 -3.24
CA GLN A 6 3.08 7.12 -3.64
C GLN A 6 3.64 7.24 -5.07
N ARG A 7 2.78 7.62 -6.03
CA ARG A 7 3.09 7.53 -7.47
C ARG A 7 4.14 8.53 -7.95
N HIS A 8 4.31 9.63 -7.22
CA HIS A 8 5.29 10.67 -7.54
C HIS A 8 6.36 10.77 -6.45
N ASP A 9 6.55 9.70 -5.68
CA ASP A 9 7.57 9.63 -4.65
C ASP A 9 8.96 9.79 -5.28
N GLU A 10 9.63 10.86 -4.88
CA GLU A 10 10.94 11.28 -5.34
C GLU A 10 12.09 10.51 -4.66
N VAL A 11 11.81 9.82 -3.55
CA VAL A 11 12.78 9.03 -2.78
C VAL A 11 12.72 7.56 -3.17
N PHE A 12 11.51 7.04 -3.38
CA PHE A 12 11.23 5.66 -3.76
C PHE A 12 10.55 5.63 -5.14
N PRO A 13 11.29 5.54 -6.25
CA PRO A 13 10.68 5.55 -7.58
C PRO A 13 9.65 4.44 -7.77
N ARG A 14 8.55 4.77 -8.47
CA ARG A 14 7.42 3.86 -8.69
C ARG A 14 7.84 2.48 -9.19
N ASP A 15 8.75 2.41 -10.16
CA ASP A 15 9.15 1.14 -10.76
C ASP A 15 9.85 0.21 -9.76
N GLY A 16 10.68 0.77 -8.87
CA GLY A 16 11.31 0.01 -7.78
C GLY A 16 10.29 -0.48 -6.75
N GLN A 17 9.30 0.35 -6.41
CA GLN A 17 8.20 -0.04 -5.53
C GLN A 17 7.36 -1.19 -6.12
N LEU A 18 7.09 -1.16 -7.43
CA LEU A 18 6.35 -2.23 -8.14
C LEU A 18 7.17 -3.52 -8.21
N ALA A 19 8.46 -3.42 -8.54
CA ALA A 19 9.35 -4.58 -8.55
C ALA A 19 9.43 -5.25 -7.16
N LEU A 20 9.52 -4.46 -6.09
CA LEU A 20 9.45 -4.99 -4.73
C LEU A 20 8.10 -5.66 -4.45
N PHE A 21 6.99 -5.03 -4.83
CA PHE A 21 5.66 -5.63 -4.65
C PHE A 21 5.59 -7.01 -5.30
N ASP A 22 6.10 -7.17 -6.52
CA ASP A 22 6.09 -8.45 -7.24
C ASP A 22 6.88 -9.55 -6.52
N LEU A 23 8.00 -9.21 -5.89
CA LEU A 23 8.84 -10.15 -5.13
C LEU A 23 8.21 -10.64 -3.81
N LEU A 24 7.23 -9.92 -3.25
CA LEU A 24 6.62 -10.29 -1.97
C LEU A 24 5.75 -11.55 -2.10
N GLY A 25 6.10 -12.63 -1.39
CA GLY A 25 5.42 -13.93 -1.44
C GLY A 25 4.09 -14.04 -0.67
N SER A 26 3.45 -12.93 -0.32
CA SER A 26 2.16 -12.97 0.40
C SER A 26 1.03 -13.29 -0.59
N PRO A 27 0.25 -14.38 -0.39
CA PRO A 27 -0.76 -14.82 -1.36
C PRO A 27 -1.93 -13.82 -1.52
N ASP A 28 -2.25 -13.09 -0.44
CA ASP A 28 -3.31 -12.06 -0.43
C ASP A 28 -2.69 -10.66 -0.34
N LYS A 29 -1.70 -10.34 -1.16
CA LYS A 29 -1.15 -8.98 -1.25
C LYS A 29 -2.04 -8.07 -2.09
N GLU A 30 -2.26 -6.86 -1.61
CA GLU A 30 -2.99 -5.80 -2.30
C GLU A 30 -2.04 -4.61 -2.52
N LEU A 31 -2.06 -4.03 -3.72
CA LEU A 31 -1.33 -2.81 -4.05
C LEU A 31 -2.29 -1.62 -4.03
N ALA A 32 -1.98 -0.57 -3.28
CA ALA A 32 -2.77 0.66 -3.21
C ALA A 32 -1.93 1.89 -3.57
N GLY A 33 -2.09 2.38 -4.81
CA GLY A 33 -1.32 3.49 -5.35
C GLY A 33 -2.07 4.83 -5.32
N TYR A 34 -1.48 5.85 -4.68
CA TYR A 34 -2.03 7.19 -4.53
C TYR A 34 -1.13 8.24 -5.22
N PRO A 35 -1.70 9.27 -5.84
CA PRO A 35 -0.90 10.39 -6.32
C PRO A 35 -0.38 11.22 -5.13
N GLY A 36 0.86 11.70 -5.26
CA GLY A 36 1.54 12.53 -4.27
C GLY A 36 3.03 12.22 -4.20
N GLY A 37 3.80 13.16 -3.67
CA GLY A 37 5.23 12.99 -3.38
C GLY A 37 5.46 12.20 -2.10
N HIS A 38 6.71 11.98 -1.74
CA HIS A 38 7.07 11.30 -0.49
C HIS A 38 6.42 12.00 0.72
N ALA A 39 5.95 11.22 1.70
CA ALA A 39 5.25 11.69 2.91
C ALA A 39 3.88 12.37 2.71
N GLU A 40 3.43 12.63 1.47
CA GLU A 40 2.05 13.06 1.20
C GLU A 40 1.03 11.92 1.39
N THR A 41 0.39 11.86 2.56
CA THR A 41 -0.67 10.88 2.83
C THR A 41 -2.05 11.48 2.62
N ARG A 42 -2.79 10.96 1.63
CA ARG A 42 -4.19 11.34 1.43
C ARG A 42 -5.11 10.73 2.49
N PRO A 43 -6.15 11.43 2.97
CA PRO A 43 -7.11 10.87 3.93
C PRO A 43 -7.77 9.56 3.46
N THR A 44 -7.98 9.40 2.15
CA THR A 44 -8.51 8.17 1.56
C THR A 44 -7.57 6.98 1.73
N ALA A 45 -6.25 7.21 1.74
CA ALA A 45 -5.27 6.15 2.03
C ALA A 45 -5.42 5.65 3.46
N VAL A 46 -5.55 6.57 4.42
CA VAL A 46 -5.78 6.23 5.84
C VAL A 46 -7.06 5.43 6.02
N GLY A 47 -8.15 5.83 5.35
CA GLY A 47 -9.41 5.07 5.34
C GLY A 47 -9.21 3.64 4.85
N ARG A 48 -8.50 3.46 3.72
CA ARG A 48 -8.21 2.14 3.16
C ARG A 48 -7.34 1.28 4.08
N TRP A 49 -6.35 1.86 4.76
CA TRP A 49 -5.51 1.14 5.70
C TRP A 49 -6.33 0.59 6.87
N ARG A 50 -7.19 1.44 7.46
CA ARG A 50 -8.08 1.05 8.56
C ARG A 50 -8.99 -0.09 8.15
N GLU A 51 -9.64 0.05 6.99
CA GLU A 51 -10.52 -0.98 6.44
C GLU A 51 -9.80 -2.32 6.24
N PHE A 52 -8.60 -2.29 5.64
CA PHE A 52 -7.80 -3.49 5.41
C PHE A 52 -7.47 -4.22 6.72
N VAL A 53 -6.99 -3.48 7.73
CA VAL A 53 -6.64 -4.05 9.05
C VAL A 53 -7.88 -4.63 9.72
N SER A 54 -8.99 -3.89 9.78
CA SER A 54 -10.23 -4.37 10.39
C SER A 54 -10.74 -5.67 9.76
N ARG A 55 -10.78 -5.75 8.42
CA ARG A 55 -11.21 -6.97 7.72
C ARG A 55 -10.29 -8.16 8.01
N ARG A 56 -8.97 -7.94 8.08
CA ARG A 56 -8.02 -9.03 8.31
C ARG A 56 -8.08 -9.55 9.74
N LEU A 57 -8.24 -8.65 10.72
CA LEU A 57 -8.43 -9.03 12.12
C LEU A 57 -9.73 -9.83 12.32
N ALA A 58 -10.84 -9.41 11.69
CA ALA A 58 -12.11 -10.11 11.79
C ALA A 58 -12.07 -11.54 11.21
N ARG A 59 -11.22 -11.80 10.22
CA ARG A 59 -11.05 -13.13 9.59
C ARG A 59 -10.08 -14.07 10.32
N SER A 60 -9.39 -13.57 11.34
CA SER A 60 -8.41 -14.33 12.12
C SER A 60 -8.98 -14.88 13.44
N THR A 61 -10.29 -14.70 13.65
CA THR A 61 -11.08 -15.28 14.76
C THR A 61 -11.87 -16.46 14.23
#